data_AF-A0A962IH23-F1
#
_entry.id   AF-A0A962IH23-F1
#
_cell.length_a   1.000
_cell.length_b   1.000
_cell.length_c   1.000
_cell.angle_alpha   90.00
_cell.angle_beta   90.00
_cell.angle_gamma   90.00
#
_symmetry.space_group_name_H-M   'P 1'
#
loop_
_entity.id
_entity.type
_entity.pdbx_description
1 polymer ?
#
loop_
_entity_poly.entity_id
_entity_poly.type
_entity_poly.pdbx_seq_one_letter_code
_entity_poly.pdbx_strand_id
1 'polypeptide(L)'
;MTRHPLTGVTMPALLKPKALFLLLALFHAGAACAEDTFTIGYLELKGDARYKDKRLFSQYPGQPLGRPHAGAEVAIREVRFHGVELGLSFALEKVEAKTPADLQPALEAMQARGIRFVAVDLAAEQLLPLARSQRGREMVLFNVSAPEDSLRADGCQPNLYHTLPSQAML
;
A
#
# COMPACT_ATOMS: atom_id res chain seq x y z
N MET A 1 56.67 75.18 19.20
CA MET A 1 56.92 74.28 20.34
C MET A 1 55.74 73.31 20.37
N THR A 2 55.81 71.99 20.16
CA THR A 2 56.86 70.96 20.07
C THR A 2 56.24 69.73 19.34
N ARG A 3 57.06 68.90 18.67
CA ARG A 3 56.69 67.79 17.75
C ARG A 3 56.41 66.43 18.44
N HIS A 4 55.47 65.64 17.87
CA HIS A 4 55.39 64.15 17.67
C HIS A 4 55.48 63.15 18.87
N PRO A 5 55.08 61.83 18.75
CA PRO A 5 54.62 61.02 17.59
C PRO A 5 53.41 60.04 17.78
N LEU A 6 53.08 59.38 16.66
CA LEU A 6 52.25 58.21 16.28
C LEU A 6 52.02 57.06 17.31
N THR A 7 50.84 56.39 17.27
CA THR A 7 50.66 54.91 17.15
C THR A 7 49.17 54.52 17.14
N GLY A 8 48.82 53.49 16.36
CA GLY A 8 47.43 53.06 16.09
C GLY A 8 46.88 51.96 16.99
N VAL A 9 45.56 51.78 16.95
CA VAL A 9 44.79 50.69 17.59
C VAL A 9 43.65 50.34 16.62
N THR A 10 43.90 49.45 15.66
CA THR A 10 43.47 48.03 15.63
C THR A 10 41.95 47.81 15.63
N MET A 11 41.45 47.40 14.46
CA MET A 11 40.13 46.78 14.26
C MET A 11 40.02 45.47 15.06
N PRO A 12 38.91 45.20 15.76
CA PRO A 12 38.66 43.86 16.26
C PRO A 12 38.04 42.99 15.17
N ALA A 13 38.80 41.94 14.86
CA ALA A 13 38.32 40.56 14.80
C ALA A 13 37.23 40.20 13.77
N LEU A 14 37.72 39.84 12.58
CA LEU A 14 37.46 38.54 11.94
C LEU A 14 36.18 37.79 12.37
N LEU A 15 35.07 38.09 11.68
CA LEU A 15 33.97 37.15 11.54
C LEU A 15 34.45 36.00 10.63
N LYS A 16 34.74 34.84 11.22
CA LYS A 16 35.35 33.69 10.52
C LYS A 16 34.41 33.12 9.44
N PRO A 17 34.88 32.84 8.22
CA PRO A 17 34.06 32.30 7.12
C PRO A 17 33.44 30.92 7.42
N LYS A 18 33.97 30.19 8.41
CA LYS A 18 33.43 28.91 8.87
C LYS A 18 32.10 29.03 9.63
N ALA A 19 31.82 30.18 10.24
CA ALA A 19 30.56 30.39 10.99
C ALA A 19 29.37 30.64 10.06
N LEU A 20 29.60 31.21 8.87
CA LEU A 20 28.58 31.45 7.86
C LEU A 20 28.18 30.16 7.12
N PHE A 21 29.14 29.25 6.91
CA PHE A 21 28.90 27.95 6.30
C PHE A 21 28.09 26.99 7.20
N LEU A 22 28.17 27.16 8.53
CA LEU A 22 27.44 26.33 9.47
C LEU A 22 25.95 26.72 9.57
N LEU A 23 25.61 27.99 9.34
CA LEU A 23 24.22 28.45 9.32
C LEU A 23 23.48 28.08 8.03
N LEU A 24 24.19 27.97 6.89
CA LEU A 24 23.60 27.53 5.62
C LEU A 24 23.31 26.02 5.59
N ALA A 25 24.04 25.22 6.39
CA ALA A 25 23.80 23.79 6.53
C ALA A 25 22.57 23.46 7.40
N LEU A 26 22.17 24.36 8.32
CA LEU A 26 20.95 24.17 9.12
C LEU A 26 19.66 24.48 8.34
N PHE A 27 19.72 25.24 7.25
CA PHE A 27 18.54 25.59 6.45
C PHE A 27 18.15 24.52 5.42
N HIS A 28 19.01 23.51 5.17
CA HIS A 28 18.73 22.40 4.25
C HIS A 28 18.02 21.20 4.91
N ALA A 29 17.74 21.25 6.22
CA ALA A 29 17.16 20.14 6.96
C ALA A 29 15.62 20.19 7.12
N GLY A 30 14.95 21.15 6.48
CA GLY A 30 13.52 21.40 6.68
C GLY A 30 12.73 21.38 5.38
N ALA A 31 12.41 20.19 4.86
CA ALA A 31 11.22 19.89 4.05
C ALA A 31 11.33 18.49 3.41
N ALA A 32 11.43 17.43 4.22
CA ALA A 32 10.82 16.18 3.82
C ALA A 32 9.46 16.15 4.51
N CYS A 33 8.43 16.71 3.85
CA CYS A 33 7.06 16.33 4.21
C CYS A 33 6.99 14.83 3.90
N ALA A 34 7.06 14.00 4.94
CA ALA A 34 6.80 12.58 4.80
C ALA A 34 5.35 12.45 4.34
N GLU A 35 5.15 12.13 3.07
CA GLU A 35 3.84 11.76 2.56
C GLU A 35 3.57 10.35 3.05
N ASP A 36 2.63 10.20 3.98
CA ASP A 36 2.27 8.89 4.52
C ASP A 36 1.67 8.06 3.38
N THR A 37 2.43 7.07 2.94
CA THR A 37 2.02 6.18 1.84
C THR A 37 1.17 5.06 2.41
N PHE A 38 -0.12 5.10 2.07
CA PHE A 38 -1.07 4.05 2.35
C PHE A 38 -0.98 2.97 1.28
N THR A 39 -0.28 1.88 1.60
CA THR A 39 -0.11 0.73 0.70
C THR A 39 -1.22 -0.30 0.92
N ILE A 40 -1.93 -0.62 -0.16
CA ILE A 40 -2.95 -1.68 -0.22
C ILE A 40 -2.31 -2.90 -0.88
N GLY A 41 -2.44 -4.06 -0.26
CA GLY A 41 -2.01 -5.33 -0.85
C GLY A 41 -3.04 -5.85 -1.85
N TYR A 42 -2.58 -6.51 -2.90
CA TYR A 42 -3.41 -7.32 -3.78
C TYR A 42 -2.80 -8.72 -3.88
N LEU A 43 -3.55 -9.75 -3.48
CA LEU A 43 -3.11 -11.14 -3.50
C LEU A 43 -3.93 -11.95 -4.48
N GLU A 44 -3.27 -12.61 -5.43
CA GLU A 44 -3.90 -13.55 -6.36
C GLU A 44 -3.12 -14.87 -6.47
N LEU A 45 -3.82 -15.90 -6.98
CA LEU A 45 -3.22 -17.18 -7.32
C LEU A 45 -2.95 -17.27 -8.83
N LYS A 46 -1.71 -17.62 -9.18
CA LYS A 46 -1.30 -17.92 -10.55
C LYS A 46 -2.06 -19.12 -11.10
N GLY A 47 -2.50 -19.03 -12.35
CA GLY A 47 -3.14 -20.15 -13.04
C GLY A 47 -4.53 -20.53 -12.51
N ASP A 48 -5.19 -19.62 -11.82
CA ASP A 48 -6.55 -19.81 -11.30
C ASP A 48 -7.53 -20.23 -12.42
N ALA A 49 -8.25 -21.32 -12.17
CA ALA A 49 -9.20 -21.90 -13.12
C ALA A 49 -10.36 -20.96 -13.48
N ARG A 50 -10.67 -19.97 -12.63
CA ARG A 50 -11.73 -18.98 -12.86
C ARG A 50 -11.46 -18.08 -14.07
N TYR A 51 -10.20 -17.87 -14.43
CA TYR A 51 -9.79 -16.93 -15.48
C TYR A 51 -9.15 -17.58 -16.71
N LYS A 52 -9.39 -18.89 -16.93
CA LYS A 52 -8.91 -19.58 -18.13
C LYS A 52 -9.49 -18.94 -19.41
N ASP A 53 -8.68 -18.82 -20.46
CA ASP A 53 -9.00 -18.13 -21.72
C ASP A 53 -10.35 -18.52 -22.33
N LYS A 54 -10.71 -19.81 -22.24
CA LYS A 54 -12.00 -20.31 -22.74
C LYS A 54 -13.22 -19.65 -22.09
N ARG A 55 -13.12 -19.23 -20.82
CA ARG A 55 -14.21 -18.55 -20.08
C ARG A 55 -14.23 -17.07 -20.38
N LEU A 56 -13.06 -16.45 -20.53
CA LEU A 56 -12.92 -15.02 -20.83
C LEU A 56 -13.39 -14.67 -22.24
N PHE A 57 -13.11 -15.52 -23.23
CA PHE A 57 -13.49 -15.27 -24.62
C PHE A 57 -15.01 -15.21 -24.81
N SER A 58 -15.76 -16.05 -24.12
CA SER A 58 -17.22 -16.15 -24.31
C SER A 58 -18.02 -15.04 -23.64
N GLN A 59 -17.44 -14.30 -22.68
CA GLN A 59 -18.07 -13.16 -21.98
C GLN A 59 -19.53 -13.42 -21.55
N TYR A 60 -19.83 -14.64 -21.11
CA TYR A 60 -21.21 -14.98 -20.72
C TYR A 60 -21.65 -14.09 -19.55
N PRO A 61 -22.93 -13.65 -19.54
CA PRO A 61 -23.47 -12.89 -18.41
C PRO A 61 -23.19 -13.59 -17.08
N GLY A 62 -22.64 -12.85 -16.11
CA GLY A 62 -22.27 -13.37 -14.80
C GLY A 62 -20.93 -14.11 -14.71
N GLN A 63 -20.16 -14.24 -15.80
CA GLN A 63 -18.78 -14.71 -15.75
C GLN A 63 -17.79 -13.57 -15.49
N PRO A 64 -16.63 -13.84 -14.89
CA PRO A 64 -15.57 -12.84 -14.76
C PRO A 64 -15.10 -12.36 -16.14
N LEU A 65 -15.04 -11.04 -16.32
CA LEU A 65 -14.54 -10.40 -17.56
C LEU A 65 -13.00 -10.30 -17.62
N GLY A 66 -12.33 -10.72 -16.56
CA GLY A 66 -10.88 -10.59 -16.39
C GLY A 66 -10.52 -10.55 -14.91
N ARG A 67 -9.23 -10.42 -14.62
CA ARG A 67 -8.73 -10.31 -13.25
C ARG A 67 -9.17 -8.97 -12.63
N PRO A 68 -9.67 -8.96 -11.38
CA PRO A 68 -10.02 -7.74 -10.66
C PRO A 68 -8.87 -6.74 -10.48
N HIS A 69 -7.62 -7.21 -10.54
CA HIS A 69 -6.41 -6.38 -10.44
C HIS A 69 -6.45 -5.14 -11.33
N ALA A 70 -6.87 -5.29 -12.60
CA ALA A 70 -6.91 -4.17 -13.54
C ALA A 70 -7.86 -3.05 -13.06
N GLY A 71 -8.97 -3.42 -12.43
CA GLY A 71 -9.89 -2.47 -11.79
C GLY A 71 -9.27 -1.78 -10.57
N ALA A 72 -8.55 -2.54 -9.74
CA ALA A 72 -7.83 -1.98 -8.60
C ALA A 72 -6.75 -0.96 -9.03
N GLU A 73 -6.03 -1.22 -10.12
CA GLU A 73 -5.06 -0.28 -10.68
C GLU A 73 -5.71 1.03 -11.15
N VAL A 74 -6.90 0.95 -11.77
CA VAL A 74 -7.67 2.13 -12.15
C VAL A 74 -8.08 2.92 -10.90
N ALA A 75 -8.65 2.25 -9.90
CA ALA A 75 -9.10 2.89 -8.66
C ALA A 75 -7.95 3.62 -7.94
N ILE A 76 -6.74 3.05 -7.91
CA ILE A 76 -5.57 3.68 -7.29
C ILE A 76 -5.08 4.91 -8.07
N ARG A 77 -5.20 4.89 -9.40
CA ARG A 77 -4.90 6.08 -10.22
C ARG A 77 -5.93 7.18 -10.01
N GLU A 78 -7.20 6.84 -9.83
CA GLU A 78 -8.29 7.81 -9.58
C GLU A 78 -8.18 8.44 -8.20
N VAL A 79 -7.94 7.64 -7.15
CA VAL A 79 -7.88 8.15 -5.77
C VAL A 79 -6.66 9.02 -5.51
N ARG A 80 -5.62 8.96 -6.36
CA ARG A 80 -4.41 9.78 -6.23
C ARG A 80 -4.72 11.28 -6.11
N PHE A 81 -5.69 11.77 -6.88
CA PHE A 81 -6.06 13.19 -6.84
C PHE A 81 -6.66 13.61 -5.49
N HIS A 82 -7.39 12.71 -4.84
CA HIS A 82 -7.95 12.92 -3.50
C HIS A 82 -6.89 12.79 -2.40
N GLY A 83 -5.86 11.97 -2.61
CA GLY A 83 -4.78 11.76 -1.65
C GLY A 83 -3.93 13.01 -1.40
N VAL A 84 -3.67 13.81 -2.44
CA VAL A 84 -2.90 15.06 -2.33
C VAL A 84 -3.53 16.05 -1.34
N GLU A 85 -4.86 16.13 -1.31
CA GLU A 85 -5.59 17.02 -0.39
C GLU A 85 -5.48 16.56 1.08
N LEU A 86 -5.30 15.25 1.30
CA LEU A 86 -5.16 14.64 2.62
C LEU A 86 -3.68 14.46 3.05
N GLY A 87 -2.72 14.80 2.19
CA GLY A 87 -1.30 14.52 2.41
C GLY A 87 -0.98 13.02 2.42
N LEU A 88 -1.82 12.20 1.76
CA LEU A 88 -1.70 10.75 1.69
C LEU A 88 -1.37 10.30 0.28
N SER A 89 -0.39 9.41 0.15
CA SER A 89 -0.12 8.70 -1.10
C SER A 89 -0.80 7.33 -1.08
N PHE A 90 -1.33 6.87 -2.21
CA PHE A 90 -1.89 5.52 -2.33
C PHE A 90 -1.04 4.64 -3.24
N ALA A 91 -0.72 3.45 -2.77
CA ALA A 91 0.03 2.45 -3.53
C ALA A 91 -0.69 1.10 -3.55
N LEU A 92 -0.52 0.35 -4.64
CA LEU A 92 -1.00 -1.03 -4.76
C LEU A 92 0.19 -1.95 -4.87
N GLU A 93 0.32 -2.88 -3.93
CA GLU A 93 1.35 -3.91 -3.96
C GLU A 93 0.74 -5.25 -4.38
N LYS A 94 1.01 -5.65 -5.63
CA LYS A 94 0.56 -6.93 -6.17
C LYS A 94 1.53 -8.06 -5.78
N VAL A 95 0.98 -9.14 -5.24
CA VAL A 95 1.67 -10.42 -5.09
C VAL A 95 0.87 -11.52 -5.77
N GLU A 96 1.57 -12.26 -6.65
CA GLU A 96 1.04 -13.45 -7.31
C GLU A 96 1.66 -14.70 -6.66
N ALA A 97 0.85 -15.46 -5.94
CA ALA A 97 1.26 -16.75 -5.38
C ALA A 97 1.30 -17.81 -6.48
N LYS A 98 2.36 -18.62 -6.51
CA LYS A 98 2.53 -19.67 -7.55
C LYS A 98 1.68 -20.89 -7.23
N THR A 99 1.57 -21.21 -5.95
CA THR A 99 0.79 -22.35 -5.45
C THR A 99 -0.08 -21.92 -4.26
N PRO A 100 -1.14 -22.67 -3.92
CA PRO A 100 -1.93 -22.39 -2.73
C PRO A 100 -1.12 -22.36 -1.43
N ALA A 101 -0.03 -23.12 -1.35
CA ALA A 101 0.86 -23.13 -0.19
C ALA A 101 1.64 -21.82 -0.01
N ASP A 102 1.82 -21.04 -1.09
CA ASP A 102 2.55 -19.77 -1.06
C ASP A 102 1.68 -18.60 -0.57
N LEU A 103 0.37 -18.78 -0.45
CA LEU A 103 -0.58 -17.72 -0.10
C LEU A 103 -0.36 -17.17 1.30
N GLN A 104 -0.20 -18.05 2.29
CA GLN A 104 0.01 -17.63 3.67
C GLN A 104 1.38 -16.93 3.86
N PRO A 105 2.50 -17.49 3.37
CA PRO A 105 3.78 -16.78 3.39
C PRO A 105 3.75 -15.42 2.69
N ALA A 106 3.03 -15.31 1.56
CA ALA A 106 2.87 -14.04 0.87
C ALA A 106 2.16 -12.99 1.74
N LEU A 107 1.11 -13.39 2.45
CA LEU A 107 0.34 -12.53 3.32
C LEU A 107 1.12 -12.10 4.57
N GLU A 108 1.90 -13.02 5.15
CA GLU A 108 2.81 -12.73 6.27
C GLU A 108 3.91 -11.75 5.84
N ALA A 109 4.44 -11.89 4.62
CA ALA A 109 5.40 -10.95 4.08
C ALA A 109 4.80 -9.55 3.86
N MET A 110 3.56 -9.46 3.37
CA MET A 110 2.83 -8.19 3.29
C MET A 110 2.65 -7.55 4.67
N GLN A 111 2.25 -8.34 5.67
CA GLN A 111 2.09 -7.89 7.04
C GLN A 111 3.40 -7.34 7.61
N ALA A 112 4.53 -8.03 7.36
CA ALA A 112 5.85 -7.60 7.81
C ALA A 112 6.30 -6.27 7.16
N ARG A 113 5.80 -5.94 5.98
CA ARG A 113 5.99 -4.62 5.32
C ARG A 113 5.05 -3.53 5.85
N GLY A 114 4.19 -3.85 6.82
CA GLY A 114 3.22 -2.91 7.39
C GLY A 114 1.92 -2.82 6.61
N ILE A 115 1.68 -3.68 5.61
CA ILE A 115 0.42 -3.70 4.87
C ILE A 115 -0.68 -4.31 5.74
N ARG A 116 -1.76 -3.55 5.93
CA ARG A 116 -2.87 -3.91 6.83
C ARG A 116 -4.14 -4.28 6.09
N PHE A 117 -4.30 -3.80 4.86
CA PHE A 117 -5.49 -3.99 4.03
C PHE A 117 -5.10 -4.70 2.75
N VAL A 118 -5.73 -5.84 2.48
CA VAL A 118 -5.38 -6.68 1.32
C VAL A 118 -6.64 -7.06 0.56
N ALA A 119 -6.69 -6.71 -0.72
CA ALA A 119 -7.66 -7.24 -1.67
C ALA A 119 -7.22 -8.65 -2.09
N VAL A 120 -8.13 -9.63 -1.98
CA VAL A 120 -7.81 -11.04 -2.18
C VAL A 120 -8.65 -11.59 -3.32
N ASP A 121 -7.99 -11.95 -4.42
CA ASP A 121 -8.57 -12.63 -5.58
C ASP A 121 -8.28 -14.14 -5.50
N LEU A 122 -9.08 -14.85 -4.71
CA LEU A 122 -8.97 -16.31 -4.51
C LEU A 122 -10.37 -16.94 -4.53
N ALA A 123 -10.47 -18.24 -4.83
CA ALA A 123 -11.72 -18.98 -4.65
C ALA A 123 -11.93 -19.30 -3.15
N ALA A 124 -13.19 -19.60 -2.77
CA ALA A 124 -13.55 -19.80 -1.37
C ALA A 124 -12.71 -20.88 -0.66
N GLU A 125 -12.34 -21.94 -1.37
CA GLU A 125 -11.52 -23.05 -0.85
C GLU A 125 -10.15 -22.59 -0.35
N GLN A 126 -9.52 -21.61 -1.02
CA GLN A 126 -8.22 -21.07 -0.58
C GLN A 126 -8.39 -19.85 0.35
N LEU A 127 -9.45 -19.06 0.17
CA LEU A 127 -9.68 -17.84 0.93
C LEU A 127 -10.05 -18.12 2.39
N LEU A 128 -10.91 -19.09 2.65
CA LEU A 128 -11.38 -19.39 4.01
C LEU A 128 -10.23 -19.78 4.98
N PRO A 129 -9.35 -20.74 4.67
CA PRO A 129 -8.23 -21.08 5.56
C PRO A 129 -7.27 -19.90 5.74
N LEU A 130 -7.05 -19.10 4.70
CA LEU A 130 -6.21 -17.91 4.75
C LEU A 130 -6.82 -16.81 5.66
N ALA A 131 -8.13 -16.59 5.60
CA ALA A 131 -8.81 -15.65 6.48
C ALA A 131 -8.75 -16.12 7.95
N ARG A 132 -8.92 -17.42 8.19
CA ARG A 132 -8.81 -18.02 9.53
C ARG A 132 -7.42 -17.87 10.13
N SER A 133 -6.34 -18.03 9.35
CA SER A 133 -4.97 -17.91 9.87
C SER A 133 -4.63 -16.47 10.30
N GLN A 134 -5.30 -15.47 9.72
CA GLN A 134 -5.14 -14.07 10.09
C GLN A 134 -6.13 -13.59 11.17
N ARG A 135 -6.94 -14.47 11.75
CA ARG A 135 -7.92 -14.08 12.76
C ARG A 135 -7.24 -13.52 14.01
N GLY A 136 -7.71 -12.36 14.47
CA GLY A 136 -7.12 -11.66 15.61
C GLY A 136 -5.78 -10.97 15.31
N ARG A 137 -5.26 -11.12 14.08
CA ARG A 137 -4.17 -10.29 13.60
C ARG A 137 -4.72 -8.96 13.14
N GLU A 138 -3.81 -8.03 13.10
CA GLU A 138 -4.01 -6.64 12.72
C GLU A 138 -4.15 -6.47 11.19
N MET A 139 -4.83 -7.38 10.49
CA MET A 139 -4.93 -7.39 9.03
C MET A 139 -6.36 -7.66 8.58
N VAL A 140 -6.84 -6.87 7.62
CA VAL A 140 -8.16 -6.95 7.02
C VAL A 140 -8.05 -7.43 5.59
N LEU A 141 -8.85 -8.43 5.25
CA LEU A 141 -8.93 -9.02 3.92
C LEU A 141 -10.24 -8.59 3.24
N PHE A 142 -10.15 -8.18 1.98
CA PHE A 142 -11.31 -7.88 1.15
C PHE A 142 -11.43 -8.95 0.07
N ASN A 143 -12.48 -9.75 0.14
CA ASN A 143 -12.86 -10.67 -0.91
C ASN A 143 -13.42 -9.88 -2.10
N VAL A 144 -12.76 -10.01 -3.25
CA VAL A 144 -13.14 -9.31 -4.49
C VAL A 144 -13.67 -10.23 -5.59
N SER A 145 -13.70 -11.56 -5.39
CA SER A 145 -14.02 -12.50 -6.48
C SER A 145 -14.66 -13.84 -6.09
N ALA A 146 -14.85 -14.14 -4.80
CA ALA A 146 -15.48 -15.37 -4.32
C ALA A 146 -16.94 -15.12 -3.87
N PRO A 147 -17.95 -15.51 -4.68
CA PRO A 147 -19.36 -15.26 -4.37
C PRO A 147 -19.97 -16.33 -3.47
N GLU A 148 -19.24 -17.39 -3.10
CA GLU A 148 -19.76 -18.53 -2.37
C GLU A 148 -20.36 -18.13 -1.01
N ASP A 149 -21.58 -18.61 -0.73
CA ASP A 149 -22.32 -18.29 0.49
C ASP A 149 -21.63 -18.83 1.75
N SER A 150 -20.84 -19.90 1.61
CA SER A 150 -20.08 -20.51 2.71
C SER A 150 -19.16 -19.52 3.43
N LEU A 151 -18.65 -18.50 2.74
CA LEU A 151 -17.82 -17.45 3.33
C LEU A 151 -18.60 -16.48 4.24
N ARG A 152 -19.92 -16.42 4.10
CA ARG A 152 -20.83 -15.52 4.83
C ARG A 152 -21.74 -16.24 5.83
N ALA A 153 -21.84 -17.57 5.71
CA ALA A 153 -22.51 -18.45 6.65
C ALA A 153 -21.48 -19.07 7.63
N ASP A 154 -21.37 -20.40 7.66
CA ASP A 154 -20.53 -21.15 8.60
C ASP A 154 -19.03 -20.80 8.54
N GLY A 155 -18.57 -20.27 7.40
CA GLY A 155 -17.19 -19.83 7.18
C GLY A 155 -16.88 -18.39 7.58
N CYS A 156 -17.87 -17.62 8.06
CA CYS A 156 -17.70 -16.19 8.35
C CYS A 156 -16.48 -15.89 9.25
N GLN A 157 -15.66 -14.93 8.83
CA GLN A 157 -14.49 -14.47 9.58
C GLN A 157 -14.58 -12.95 9.87
N PRO A 158 -14.24 -12.49 11.09
CA PRO A 158 -14.36 -11.08 11.46
C PRO A 158 -13.39 -10.15 10.73
N ASN A 159 -12.33 -10.71 10.15
CA ASN A 159 -11.30 -10.00 9.39
C ASN A 159 -11.47 -10.13 7.86
N LEU A 160 -12.57 -10.73 7.40
CA LEU A 160 -12.87 -10.90 5.98
C LEU A 160 -14.13 -10.10 5.61
N TYR A 161 -13.97 -9.16 4.69
CA TYR A 161 -15.05 -8.32 4.16
C TYR A 161 -15.31 -8.65 2.70
N HIS A 162 -16.51 -8.36 2.23
CA HIS A 162 -16.95 -8.73 0.88
C HIS A 162 -17.33 -7.50 0.09
N THR A 163 -16.71 -7.30 -1.08
CA THR A 163 -17.07 -6.21 -2.01
C THR A 163 -18.07 -6.64 -3.09
N LEU A 164 -18.33 -7.94 -3.19
CA LEU A 164 -19.30 -8.54 -4.12
C LEU A 164 -20.46 -9.21 -3.37
N PRO A 165 -21.66 -9.29 -4.00
CA PRO A 165 -22.78 -10.06 -3.47
C PRO A 165 -22.44 -11.56 -3.39
N SER A 166 -23.21 -12.29 -2.59
CA SER A 166 -23.13 -13.75 -2.56
C SER A 166 -23.99 -14.39 -3.65
N GLN A 167 -23.83 -15.69 -3.88
CA GLN A 167 -24.65 -16.42 -4.86
C GLN A 167 -26.14 -16.39 -4.49
N ALA A 168 -26.49 -16.43 -3.21
CA ALA A 168 -27.87 -16.29 -2.75
C ALA A 168 -28.50 -14.90 -3.00
N MET A 169 -27.70 -13.90 -3.39
CA MET A 169 -28.17 -12.54 -3.68
C MET A 169 -28.32 -12.25 -5.19
N LEU A 170 -27.90 -13.16 -6.07
CA LEU A 170 -27.96 -13.02 -7.53
C LEU A 170 -29.16 -13.77 -8.12
#